data_AF-A0A834Q0V4-F1
#
_entry.id   AF-A0A834Q0V4-F1
#
_cell.length_a   1.000
_cell.length_b   1.000
_cell.length_c   1.000
_cell.angle_alpha   90.00
_cell.angle_beta   90.00
_cell.angle_gamma   90.00
#
_symmetry.space_group_name_H-M   'P 1'
#
loop_
_entity.id
_entity.type
_entity.pdbx_description
1 polymer ?
#
loop_
_entity_poly.entity_id
_entity_poly.type
_entity_poly.pdbx_seq_one_letter_code
_entity_poly.pdbx_strand_id
1 'polypeptide(L)'
;MAAPRKRSVAVEAEADARRQGDSGVELALPSDTAAAAPLCPHGPTLLFVKVNRGKEETRRFYACSACRDRKDCNFFQWEDEKLSGARLAAREAHNQRCQPPLSRTQCVERYLRFIELPLSQRKFCRSCQQLLLPDDWGDHCEHQMVGDVSVTQLRRPSQLLYPLENKKTNAQYLFADRTCQFLVDLLSALGFRRVLCVGTPRLHELIRLTEPGDKKPHIKSLLLDIDFRLPLKYAEHFYRKIKVKESFW
;
A
#
# COMPACT_ATOMS: atom_id res chain seq x y z
N MET A 1 -11.64 -0.29 68.44
CA MET A 1 -10.64 0.79 68.57
C MET A 1 -9.35 0.35 67.88
N ALA A 2 -9.16 0.70 66.61
CA ALA A 2 -7.87 0.73 65.92
C ALA A 2 -8.08 1.33 64.52
N ALA A 3 -7.61 2.55 64.32
CA ALA A 3 -7.63 3.25 63.03
C ALA A 3 -6.54 2.68 62.09
N PRO A 4 -6.76 2.61 60.77
CA PRO A 4 -5.71 2.25 59.84
C PRO A 4 -4.86 3.47 59.45
N ARG A 5 -3.54 3.27 59.54
CA ARG A 5 -2.46 4.21 59.19
C ARG A 5 -2.51 4.62 57.71
N LYS A 6 -2.54 5.93 57.45
CA LYS A 6 -2.24 6.50 56.13
C LYS A 6 -0.74 6.39 55.87
N ARG A 7 -0.35 5.67 54.81
CA ARG A 7 1.03 5.60 54.33
C ARG A 7 1.15 6.55 53.14
N SER A 8 1.69 7.74 53.38
CA SER A 8 2.11 8.67 52.32
C SER A 8 3.42 8.15 51.74
N VAL A 9 3.42 7.78 50.46
CA VAL A 9 4.64 7.55 49.70
C VAL A 9 4.76 8.72 48.73
N ALA A 10 5.78 9.55 48.99
CA ALA A 10 6.20 10.62 48.10
C ALA A 10 6.67 9.99 46.78
N VAL A 11 6.11 10.46 45.67
CA VAL A 11 6.62 10.14 44.34
C VAL A 11 7.71 11.15 44.05
N GLU A 12 8.97 10.74 44.22
CA GLU A 12 10.11 11.49 43.73
C GLU A 12 10.07 11.43 42.19
N ALA A 13 9.79 12.57 41.57
CA ALA A 13 9.90 12.73 40.14
C ALA A 13 11.40 12.88 39.80
N GLU A 14 12.03 11.81 39.34
CA GLU A 14 13.31 11.90 38.66
C GLU A 14 13.12 12.66 37.35
N ALA A 15 13.56 13.91 37.34
CA ALA A 15 13.74 14.70 36.15
C ALA A 15 14.95 14.17 35.38
N ASP A 16 14.70 13.32 34.36
CA ASP A 16 15.73 12.84 33.43
C ASP A 16 16.15 14.01 32.52
N ALA A 17 17.20 14.73 32.94
CA ALA A 17 17.83 15.80 32.20
C ALA A 17 18.68 15.24 31.04
N ARG A 18 18.04 14.80 29.95
CA ARG A 18 18.73 14.54 28.67
C ARG A 18 18.82 15.82 27.84
N ARG A 19 20.01 16.42 27.80
CA ARG A 19 20.37 17.50 26.85
C ARG A 19 20.91 16.89 25.55
N GLN A 20 20.23 17.17 24.43
CA GLN A 20 20.76 17.69 23.15
C GLN A 20 19.88 17.28 21.95
N GLY A 21 19.06 18.22 21.48
CA GLY A 21 18.66 18.40 20.08
C GLY A 21 18.04 17.22 19.32
N ASP A 22 16.86 16.76 19.72
CA ASP A 22 16.06 15.91 18.83
C ASP A 22 15.38 16.80 17.76
N SER A 23 15.91 16.76 16.54
CA SER A 23 15.30 17.40 15.37
C SER A 23 14.26 16.45 14.78
N GLY A 24 12.98 16.79 14.90
CA GLY A 24 11.86 15.99 14.40
C GLY A 24 11.36 16.45 13.04
N VAL A 25 10.51 15.63 12.41
CA VAL A 25 9.71 16.03 11.24
C VAL A 25 8.25 15.80 11.57
N GLU A 26 7.44 16.83 11.40
CA GLU A 26 6.00 16.77 11.62
C GLU A 26 5.25 16.99 10.30
N LEU A 27 4.05 16.43 10.20
CA LEU A 27 3.13 16.68 9.09
C LEU A 27 2.52 18.07 9.28
N ALA A 28 2.55 18.89 8.24
CA ALA A 28 1.94 20.23 8.26
C ALA A 28 0.71 20.26 7.34
N LEU A 29 -0.29 21.04 7.73
CA LEU A 29 -1.41 21.35 6.84
C LEU A 29 -0.97 22.45 5.86
N PRO A 30 -1.36 22.35 4.57
CA PRO A 30 -1.14 23.43 3.62
C PRO A 30 -1.73 24.74 4.11
N SER A 31 -1.01 25.84 3.98
CA SER A 31 -1.52 27.17 4.33
C SER A 31 -2.67 27.62 3.44
N ASP A 32 -2.70 27.10 2.21
CA ASP A 32 -3.74 27.35 1.21
C ASP A 32 -4.37 26.01 0.81
N THR A 33 -5.62 25.80 1.20
CA THR A 33 -6.40 24.60 0.84
C THR A 33 -6.76 24.54 -0.65
N ALA A 34 -6.61 25.63 -1.40
CA ALA A 34 -6.85 25.66 -2.84
C ALA A 34 -5.63 25.23 -3.66
N ALA A 35 -4.42 25.32 -3.11
CA ALA A 35 -3.19 24.96 -3.81
C ALA A 35 -2.98 23.44 -3.80
N ALA A 36 -2.95 22.82 -4.98
CA ALA A 36 -2.71 21.39 -5.10
C ALA A 36 -1.25 21.03 -4.77
N ALA A 37 -1.05 20.04 -3.88
CA ALA A 37 0.26 19.50 -3.58
C ALA A 37 0.93 18.95 -4.87
N PRO A 38 2.26 19.15 -5.03
CA PRO A 38 2.95 18.65 -6.20
C PRO A 38 2.89 17.13 -6.27
N LEU A 39 2.97 16.60 -7.50
CA LEU A 39 2.90 15.16 -7.73
C LEU A 39 4.30 14.55 -7.79
N CYS A 40 4.45 13.42 -7.11
CA CYS A 40 5.54 12.46 -7.32
C CYS A 40 5.01 11.25 -8.13
N PRO A 41 5.87 10.28 -8.49
CA PRO A 41 5.43 9.07 -9.21
C PRO A 41 4.29 8.29 -8.51
N HIS A 42 4.19 8.43 -7.18
CA HIS A 42 3.24 7.72 -6.33
C HIS A 42 1.92 8.48 -6.11
N GLY A 43 1.82 9.74 -6.56
CA GLY A 43 0.66 10.60 -6.37
C GLY A 43 1.01 11.92 -5.65
N PRO A 44 0.00 12.57 -5.05
CA PRO A 44 0.21 13.78 -4.26
C PRO A 44 1.22 13.55 -3.12
N THR A 45 2.12 14.50 -2.96
CA THR A 45 3.08 14.54 -1.86
C THR A 45 2.42 15.07 -0.59
N LEU A 46 3.04 14.80 0.56
CA LEU A 46 2.64 15.38 1.84
C LEU A 46 3.55 16.56 2.18
N LEU A 47 2.99 17.57 2.86
CA LEU A 47 3.73 18.72 3.38
C LEU A 47 4.26 18.40 4.78
N PHE A 48 5.55 18.64 4.98
CA PHE A 48 6.26 18.38 6.23
C PHE A 48 6.93 19.66 6.74
N VAL A 49 7.16 19.71 8.04
CA VAL A 49 7.88 20.78 8.72
C VAL A 49 8.99 20.19 9.59
N LYS A 50 10.19 20.76 9.55
CA LYS A 50 11.29 20.35 10.45
C LYS A 50 11.15 21.05 11.78
N VAL A 51 11.00 20.31 12.86
CA VAL A 51 10.87 20.84 14.22
C VAL A 51 12.23 20.80 14.90
N ASN A 52 12.79 21.96 15.20
CA ASN A 52 13.99 22.11 16.02
C ASN A 52 13.58 22.78 17.33
N ARG A 53 13.68 22.07 18.46
CA ARG A 53 13.41 22.68 19.78
C ARG A 53 14.38 23.87 19.99
N GLY A 54 13.87 25.09 19.89
CA GLY A 54 14.62 26.34 20.12
C GLY A 54 14.89 27.24 18.89
N LYS A 55 14.37 26.92 17.69
CA LYS A 55 14.38 27.84 16.54
C LYS A 55 12.95 28.04 16.01
N GLU A 56 12.54 29.30 15.83
CA GLU A 56 11.20 29.66 15.33
C GLU A 56 11.05 29.40 13.82
N GLU A 57 12.15 29.36 13.05
CA GLU A 57 12.07 29.14 11.61
C GLU A 57 12.07 27.65 11.26
N THR A 58 10.87 27.09 11.16
CA THR A 58 10.65 25.73 10.67
C THR A 58 10.21 25.77 9.20
N ARG A 59 11.17 25.65 8.27
CA ARG A 59 10.87 25.64 6.83
C ARG A 59 10.10 24.37 6.43
N ARG A 60 9.08 24.54 5.58
CA ARG A 60 8.18 23.48 5.13
C ARG A 60 8.55 22.92 3.76
N PHE A 61 8.36 21.62 3.56
CA PHE A 61 8.74 20.93 2.34
C PHE A 61 7.79 19.78 1.99
N TYR A 62 7.63 19.53 0.70
CA TYR A 62 6.90 18.39 0.16
C TYR A 62 7.79 17.17 -0.01
N ALA A 63 7.30 16.00 0.43
CA ALA A 63 7.96 14.71 0.20
C ALA A 63 6.95 13.60 -0.12
N CYS A 64 7.47 12.45 -0.58
CA CYS A 64 6.65 11.32 -1.01
C CYS A 64 5.72 10.82 0.12
N SER A 65 4.45 10.58 -0.21
CA SER A 65 3.44 10.02 0.71
C SER A 65 3.55 8.51 0.90
N ALA A 66 4.22 7.81 -0.02
CA ALA A 66 4.27 6.35 -0.08
C ALA A 66 5.65 5.75 0.22
N CYS A 67 6.72 6.53 0.12
CA CYS A 67 8.10 6.04 0.30
C CYS A 67 8.75 6.82 1.43
N ARG A 68 9.24 6.10 2.45
CA ARG A 68 9.95 6.68 3.59
C ARG A 68 11.41 6.99 3.28
N ASP A 69 12.01 6.26 2.34
CA ASP A 69 13.40 6.47 1.90
C ASP A 69 13.47 7.28 0.61
N ARG A 70 14.42 8.21 0.54
CA ARG A 70 14.68 9.01 -0.66
C ARG A 70 15.32 8.20 -1.78
N LYS A 71 15.86 7.01 -1.49
CA LYS A 71 16.35 6.08 -2.52
C LYS A 71 15.23 5.48 -3.36
N ASP A 72 14.07 5.26 -2.75
CA ASP A 72 12.90 4.68 -3.42
C ASP A 72 12.03 5.75 -4.10
N CYS A 73 11.95 6.96 -3.51
CA CYS A 73 11.42 8.15 -4.16
C CYS A 73 12.16 9.39 -3.69
N ASN A 74 12.96 9.98 -4.58
CA ASN A 74 13.82 11.12 -4.24
C ASN A 74 13.08 12.48 -4.26
N PHE A 75 11.75 12.49 -4.38
CA PHE A 75 10.96 13.71 -4.46
C PHE A 75 11.20 14.59 -3.22
N PHE A 76 11.57 15.83 -3.47
CA PHE A 76 11.70 16.88 -2.46
C PHE A 76 11.47 18.23 -3.12
N GLN A 77 10.73 19.11 -2.45
CA GLN A 77 10.52 20.50 -2.88
C GLN A 77 10.21 21.35 -1.65
N TRP A 78 10.82 22.53 -1.51
CA TRP A 78 10.39 23.45 -0.46
C TRP A 78 9.05 24.11 -0.82
N GLU A 79 8.18 24.37 0.16
CA GLU A 79 6.86 24.96 -0.09
C GLU A 79 6.97 26.30 -0.83
N ASP A 80 7.99 27.09 -0.50
CA ASP A 80 8.28 28.41 -1.08
C ASP A 80 9.13 28.36 -2.36
N GLU A 81 9.55 27.18 -2.83
CA GLU A 81 10.37 27.03 -4.03
C GLU A 81 9.57 27.25 -5.30
N LYS A 82 9.90 28.33 -6.04
CA LYS A 82 9.38 28.55 -7.39
C LYS A 82 10.13 27.70 -8.41
N LEU A 83 9.42 26.81 -9.10
CA LEU A 83 10.00 25.95 -10.13
C LEU A 83 9.89 26.60 -11.52
N SER A 84 10.94 26.45 -12.34
CA SER A 84 10.89 26.82 -13.75
C SER A 84 10.03 25.82 -14.55
N GLY A 85 9.48 26.26 -15.68
CA GLY A 85 8.72 25.39 -16.59
C GLY A 85 9.50 24.14 -17.02
N ALA A 86 10.81 24.28 -17.27
CA ALA A 86 11.67 23.14 -17.62
C ALA A 86 11.78 22.11 -16.48
N ARG A 87 11.89 22.54 -15.21
CA ARG A 87 11.94 21.64 -14.04
C ARG A 87 10.60 20.93 -13.84
N LEU A 88 9.49 21.61 -14.07
CA LEU A 88 8.15 21.01 -14.01
C LEU A 88 7.98 19.93 -15.11
N ALA A 89 8.36 20.24 -16.35
CA ALA A 89 8.28 19.30 -17.47
C ALA A 89 9.17 18.06 -17.24
N ALA A 90 10.41 18.24 -16.77
CA ALA A 90 11.31 17.14 -16.47
C ALA A 90 10.75 16.23 -15.37
N ARG A 91 10.11 16.81 -14.35
CA ARG A 91 9.43 16.07 -13.28
C ARG A 91 8.25 15.28 -13.80
N GLU A 92 7.41 15.89 -14.64
CA GLU A 92 6.26 15.20 -15.21
C GLU A 92 6.70 14.00 -16.07
N ALA A 93 7.71 14.18 -16.92
CA ALA A 93 8.29 13.11 -17.71
C ALA A 93 8.85 11.96 -16.84
N HIS A 94 9.51 12.29 -15.72
CA HIS A 94 9.96 11.29 -14.75
C HIS A 94 8.79 10.54 -14.09
N ASN A 95 7.77 11.28 -13.64
CA ASN A 95 6.58 10.71 -13.02
C ASN A 95 5.85 9.74 -13.96
N GLN A 96 5.78 10.07 -15.26
CA GLN A 96 5.20 9.21 -16.30
C GLN A 96 6.04 7.94 -16.51
N ARG A 97 7.36 8.07 -16.61
CA ARG A 97 8.29 6.93 -16.79
C ARG A 97 8.23 5.92 -15.64
N CYS A 98 7.98 6.40 -14.42
CA CYS A 98 7.86 5.57 -13.23
C CYS A 98 6.45 4.95 -13.03
N GLN A 99 5.49 5.22 -13.93
CA GLN A 99 4.21 4.52 -13.88
C GLN A 99 4.38 3.03 -14.25
N PRO A 100 3.49 2.14 -13.77
CA PRO A 100 3.49 0.75 -14.19
C PRO A 100 3.44 0.61 -15.72
N PRO A 101 4.12 -0.39 -16.30
CA PRO A 101 4.22 -0.56 -17.75
C PRO A 101 2.88 -0.91 -18.41
N LEU A 102 1.95 -1.49 -17.64
CA LEU A 102 0.61 -1.82 -18.09
C LEU A 102 -0.41 -0.93 -17.41
N SER A 103 -1.34 -0.40 -18.21
CA SER A 103 -2.54 0.26 -17.70
C SER A 103 -3.46 -0.75 -17.03
N ARG A 104 -4.41 -0.26 -16.23
CA ARG A 104 -5.43 -1.12 -15.58
C ARG A 104 -6.24 -1.90 -16.61
N THR A 105 -6.67 -1.25 -17.69
CA THR A 105 -7.47 -1.88 -18.75
C THR A 105 -6.68 -2.99 -19.43
N GLN A 106 -5.40 -2.75 -19.75
CA GLN A 106 -4.51 -3.78 -20.30
C GLN A 106 -4.32 -4.95 -19.34
N CYS A 107 -4.21 -4.69 -18.03
CA CYS A 107 -4.12 -5.76 -17.03
C CYS A 107 -5.36 -6.66 -17.02
N VAL A 108 -6.56 -6.07 -17.14
CA VAL A 108 -7.84 -6.78 -17.16
C VAL A 108 -7.98 -7.59 -18.44
N GLU A 109 -7.71 -6.98 -19.60
CA GLU A 109 -7.76 -7.66 -20.89
C GLU A 109 -6.79 -8.84 -20.94
N ARG A 110 -5.55 -8.65 -20.45
CA ARG A 110 -4.57 -9.73 -20.34
C ARG A 110 -5.03 -10.84 -19.40
N TYR A 111 -5.64 -10.50 -18.26
CA TYR A 111 -6.19 -11.49 -17.34
C TYR A 111 -7.31 -12.32 -17.99
N LEU A 112 -8.23 -11.68 -18.71
CA LEU A 112 -9.32 -12.35 -19.41
C LEU A 112 -8.80 -13.32 -20.47
N ARG A 113 -7.86 -12.86 -21.32
CA ARG A 113 -7.18 -13.73 -22.30
C ARG A 113 -6.45 -14.88 -21.61
N PHE A 114 -5.81 -14.63 -20.47
CA PHE A 114 -5.06 -15.65 -19.73
C PHE A 114 -5.94 -16.77 -19.19
N ILE A 115 -7.13 -16.46 -18.65
CA ILE A 115 -8.04 -17.48 -18.11
C ILE A 115 -8.72 -18.31 -19.20
N GLU A 116 -8.75 -17.83 -20.44
CA GLU A 116 -9.25 -18.58 -21.60
C GLU A 116 -8.24 -19.62 -22.11
N LEU A 117 -6.95 -19.44 -21.81
CA LEU A 117 -5.92 -20.39 -22.22
C LEU A 117 -6.14 -21.78 -21.61
N PRO A 118 -5.76 -22.86 -22.31
CA PRO A 118 -5.62 -24.19 -21.70
C PRO A 118 -4.67 -24.16 -20.50
N LEU A 119 -4.89 -25.03 -19.51
CA LEU A 119 -4.08 -25.07 -18.30
C LEU A 119 -2.57 -25.18 -18.61
N SER A 120 -2.20 -26.04 -19.57
CA SER A 120 -0.83 -26.25 -20.05
C SER A 120 -0.14 -25.00 -20.61
N GLN A 121 -0.90 -23.97 -20.98
CA GLN A 121 -0.39 -22.72 -21.52
C GLN A 121 -0.42 -21.57 -20.50
N ARG A 122 -0.97 -21.78 -19.30
CA ARG A 122 -1.04 -20.75 -18.26
C ARG A 122 0.27 -20.70 -17.49
N LYS A 123 1.14 -19.77 -17.88
CA LYS A 123 2.46 -19.58 -17.27
C LYS A 123 2.53 -18.31 -16.43
N PHE A 124 3.21 -18.38 -15.30
CA PHE A 124 3.54 -17.24 -14.45
C PHE A 124 5.05 -17.12 -14.29
N CYS A 125 5.62 -15.96 -14.61
CA CYS A 125 7.03 -15.67 -14.40
C CYS A 125 7.27 -15.23 -12.94
N ARG A 126 8.08 -15.97 -12.18
CA ARG A 126 8.46 -15.60 -10.82
C ARG A 126 9.43 -14.42 -10.79
N SER A 127 10.35 -14.33 -11.75
CA SER A 127 11.32 -13.24 -11.80
C SER A 127 10.62 -11.88 -12.03
N CYS A 128 9.70 -11.84 -12.98
CA CYS A 128 8.99 -10.61 -13.36
C CYS A 128 7.69 -10.41 -12.57
N GLN A 129 7.21 -11.42 -11.84
CA GLN A 129 5.95 -11.41 -11.10
C GLN A 129 4.70 -11.17 -11.98
N GLN A 130 4.69 -11.74 -13.19
CA GLN A 130 3.68 -11.48 -14.23
C GLN A 130 3.04 -12.77 -14.78
N LEU A 131 1.77 -12.68 -15.16
CA LEU A 131 1.09 -13.68 -15.97
C LEU A 131 1.53 -13.53 -17.43
N LEU A 132 1.90 -14.65 -18.06
CA LEU A 132 2.39 -14.67 -19.43
C LEU A 132 1.34 -15.21 -20.38
N LEU A 133 1.05 -14.44 -21.42
CA LEU A 133 0.39 -14.93 -22.63
C LEU A 133 1.43 -15.62 -23.52
N PRO A 134 1.01 -16.45 -24.50
CA PRO A 134 1.93 -17.16 -25.39
C PRO A 134 2.97 -16.26 -26.07
N ASP A 135 2.57 -15.05 -26.46
CA ASP A 135 3.43 -14.07 -27.13
C ASP A 135 4.59 -13.59 -26.26
N ASP A 136 4.44 -13.62 -24.92
CA ASP A 136 5.47 -13.14 -23.99
C ASP A 136 6.54 -14.22 -23.69
N TRP A 137 6.37 -15.47 -24.15
CA TRP A 137 7.25 -16.57 -23.69
C TRP A 137 8.71 -16.41 -24.15
N GLY A 138 8.94 -15.80 -25.30
CA GLY A 138 10.27 -15.55 -25.84
C GLY A 138 11.12 -14.69 -24.90
N ASP A 139 10.55 -13.60 -24.40
CA ASP A 139 11.22 -12.65 -23.49
C ASP A 139 11.44 -13.22 -22.07
N HIS A 140 10.91 -14.42 -21.81
CA HIS A 140 10.94 -15.08 -20.51
C HIS A 140 11.58 -16.48 -20.55
N CYS A 141 12.28 -16.84 -21.63
CA CYS A 141 12.86 -18.16 -21.82
C CYS A 141 13.91 -18.53 -20.75
N GLU A 142 14.68 -17.54 -20.27
CA GLU A 142 15.69 -17.71 -19.22
C GLU A 142 15.16 -17.44 -17.81
N HIS A 143 13.88 -17.10 -17.66
CA HIS A 143 13.28 -16.76 -16.37
C HIS A 143 12.70 -17.98 -15.64
N GLN A 144 12.63 -17.89 -14.31
CA GLN A 144 11.97 -18.91 -13.51
C GLN A 144 10.45 -18.84 -13.68
N MET A 145 9.85 -19.89 -14.22
CA MET A 145 8.43 -19.97 -14.50
C MET A 145 7.69 -21.00 -13.64
N VAL A 146 6.39 -20.75 -13.44
CA VAL A 146 5.40 -21.71 -12.94
C VAL A 146 4.44 -22.00 -14.07
N GLY A 147 4.36 -23.25 -14.51
CA GLY A 147 3.35 -23.71 -15.46
C GLY A 147 2.04 -24.08 -14.76
N ASP A 148 1.03 -24.44 -15.56
CA ASP A 148 -0.25 -24.98 -15.10
C ASP A 148 -0.94 -24.14 -14.02
N VAL A 149 -0.93 -22.81 -14.18
CA VAL A 149 -1.55 -21.90 -13.20
C VAL A 149 -3.07 -22.04 -13.24
N SER A 150 -3.62 -22.67 -12.20
CA SER A 150 -5.07 -22.90 -12.04
C SER A 150 -5.84 -21.62 -11.68
N VAL A 151 -7.15 -21.63 -11.92
CA VAL A 151 -8.04 -20.54 -11.48
C VAL A 151 -8.04 -20.41 -9.95
N THR A 152 -7.90 -21.50 -9.21
CA THR A 152 -7.78 -21.49 -7.75
C THR A 152 -6.56 -20.69 -7.28
N GLN A 153 -5.42 -20.87 -7.96
CA GLN A 153 -4.21 -20.08 -7.68
C GLN A 153 -4.39 -18.61 -8.06
N LEU A 154 -5.08 -18.32 -9.17
CA LEU A 154 -5.39 -16.94 -9.57
C LEU A 154 -6.29 -16.22 -8.56
N ARG A 155 -7.17 -16.95 -7.87
CA ARG A 155 -8.01 -16.41 -6.77
C ARG A 155 -7.22 -16.17 -5.46
N ARG A 156 -5.96 -16.60 -5.38
CA ARG A 156 -5.04 -16.34 -4.25
C ARG A 156 -3.74 -15.66 -4.69
N PRO A 157 -3.77 -14.43 -5.25
CA PRO A 157 -2.58 -13.72 -5.71
C PRO A 157 -1.44 -13.64 -4.71
N SER A 158 -1.73 -13.50 -3.42
CA SER A 158 -0.74 -13.44 -2.33
C SER A 158 0.06 -14.72 -2.13
N GLN A 159 -0.41 -15.86 -2.67
CA GLN A 159 0.33 -17.13 -2.65
C GLN A 159 1.18 -17.32 -3.92
N LEU A 160 0.87 -16.58 -4.99
CA LEU A 160 1.61 -16.63 -6.25
C LEU A 160 2.69 -15.54 -6.34
N LEU A 161 2.42 -14.37 -5.75
CA LEU A 161 3.37 -13.27 -5.64
C LEU A 161 4.24 -13.43 -4.40
N TYR A 162 5.52 -13.07 -4.50
CA TYR A 162 6.32 -12.89 -3.30
C TYR A 162 5.93 -11.57 -2.60
N PRO A 163 5.97 -11.52 -1.26
CA PRO A 163 5.68 -10.30 -0.51
C PRO A 163 6.76 -9.24 -0.71
N LEU A 164 6.36 -7.98 -0.87
CA LEU A 164 7.28 -6.84 -0.90
C LEU A 164 7.59 -6.39 0.54
N GLU A 165 8.54 -7.06 1.19
CA GLU A 165 8.82 -6.90 2.63
C GLU A 165 9.63 -5.66 3.01
N ASN A 166 10.07 -4.85 2.05
CA ASN A 166 10.84 -3.64 2.34
C ASN A 166 9.99 -2.67 3.19
N LYS A 167 10.37 -2.54 4.47
CA LYS A 167 9.70 -1.69 5.48
C LYS A 167 9.65 -0.20 5.14
N LYS A 168 10.45 0.26 4.18
CA LYS A 168 10.53 1.68 3.78
C LYS A 168 9.57 2.03 2.65
N THR A 169 9.01 1.03 1.98
CA THR A 169 8.08 1.18 0.85
C THR A 169 6.77 0.45 1.13
N ASN A 170 6.68 -0.83 0.77
CA ASN A 170 5.44 -1.61 0.78
C ASN A 170 5.15 -2.26 2.14
N ALA A 171 6.19 -2.70 2.86
CA ALA A 171 6.06 -3.37 4.15
C ALA A 171 4.99 -4.48 4.17
N GLN A 172 4.95 -5.31 3.11
CA GLN A 172 3.88 -6.27 2.89
C GLN A 172 4.05 -7.51 3.79
N TYR A 173 3.56 -7.43 5.02
CA TYR A 173 3.51 -8.55 5.97
C TYR A 173 2.16 -9.24 5.87
N LEU A 174 2.15 -10.43 5.29
CA LEU A 174 0.94 -11.17 4.99
C LEU A 174 0.45 -11.94 6.24
N PHE A 175 -0.84 -11.82 6.55
CA PHE A 175 -1.47 -12.60 7.63
C PHE A 175 -1.27 -14.11 7.43
N ALA A 176 -1.08 -14.84 8.51
CA ALA A 176 -1.15 -16.31 8.51
C ALA A 176 -2.58 -16.77 8.23
N ASP A 177 -2.73 -17.97 7.64
CA ASP A 177 -4.04 -18.51 7.24
C ASP A 177 -5.01 -18.62 8.43
N ARG A 178 -4.52 -19.04 9.60
CA ARG A 178 -5.33 -19.11 10.83
C ARG A 178 -5.89 -17.75 11.24
N THR A 179 -5.09 -16.69 11.11
CA THR A 179 -5.51 -15.32 11.42
C THR A 179 -6.54 -14.83 10.42
N CYS A 180 -6.32 -15.06 9.11
CA CYS A 180 -7.31 -14.72 8.09
C CYS A 180 -8.65 -15.41 8.35
N GLN A 181 -8.63 -16.72 8.66
CA GLN A 181 -9.85 -17.47 8.93
C GLN A 181 -10.61 -16.91 10.13
N PHE A 182 -9.90 -16.65 11.24
CA PHE A 182 -10.48 -16.01 12.41
C PHE A 182 -11.13 -14.65 12.08
N LEU A 183 -10.45 -13.81 11.29
CA LEU A 183 -10.99 -12.50 10.90
C LEU A 183 -12.25 -12.62 10.04
N VAL A 184 -12.27 -13.55 9.07
CA VAL A 184 -13.47 -13.79 8.24
C VAL A 184 -14.63 -14.27 9.09
N ASP A 185 -14.41 -15.22 10.00
CA ASP A 185 -15.45 -15.74 10.88
C ASP A 185 -15.99 -14.66 11.83
N LEU A 186 -15.11 -13.81 12.36
CA LEU A 186 -15.51 -12.65 13.17
C LEU A 186 -16.37 -11.67 12.37
N LEU A 187 -15.96 -11.32 11.15
CA LEU A 187 -16.71 -10.42 10.26
C LEU A 187 -18.11 -10.99 9.94
N SER A 188 -18.21 -12.31 9.69
CA SER A 188 -19.47 -13.00 9.49
C SER A 188 -20.35 -12.98 10.75
N ALA A 189 -19.78 -13.27 11.92
CA ALA A 189 -20.52 -13.31 13.19
C ALA A 189 -21.08 -11.94 13.59
N LEU A 190 -20.36 -10.86 13.26
CA LEU A 190 -20.81 -9.48 13.46
C LEU A 190 -21.82 -9.01 12.39
N GLY A 191 -22.13 -9.83 11.40
CA GLY A 191 -23.14 -9.53 10.38
C GLY A 191 -22.69 -8.54 9.30
N PHE A 192 -21.38 -8.30 9.13
CA PHE A 192 -20.89 -7.42 8.07
C PHE A 192 -21.13 -8.03 6.70
N ARG A 193 -21.60 -7.22 5.74
CA ARG A 193 -21.88 -7.65 4.36
C ARG A 193 -20.94 -7.05 3.32
N ARG A 194 -20.19 -6.01 3.71
CA ARG A 194 -19.25 -5.28 2.86
C ARG A 194 -18.01 -4.95 3.68
N VAL A 195 -16.83 -5.28 3.16
CA VAL A 195 -15.55 -5.06 3.82
C VAL A 195 -14.63 -4.31 2.86
N LEU A 196 -14.19 -3.12 3.27
CA LEU A 196 -13.14 -2.38 2.58
C LEU A 196 -11.78 -2.84 3.11
N CYS A 197 -11.06 -3.61 2.31
CA CYS A 197 -9.73 -4.11 2.62
C CYS A 197 -8.69 -3.07 2.20
N VAL A 198 -8.04 -2.38 3.14
CA VAL A 198 -6.97 -1.42 2.84
C VAL A 198 -5.63 -2.05 3.22
N GLY A 199 -4.80 -2.41 2.23
CA GLY A 199 -3.51 -3.07 2.47
C GLY A 199 -3.59 -4.50 3.02
N THR A 200 -4.73 -5.19 2.83
CA THR A 200 -4.95 -6.54 3.38
C THR A 200 -5.31 -7.56 2.28
N PRO A 201 -4.39 -7.85 1.34
CA PRO A 201 -4.67 -8.70 0.18
C PRO A 201 -5.11 -10.11 0.58
N ARG A 202 -4.46 -10.75 1.56
CA ARG A 202 -4.82 -12.11 2.01
C ARG A 202 -6.22 -12.22 2.61
N LEU A 203 -6.65 -11.21 3.37
CA LEU A 203 -7.99 -11.17 3.93
C LEU A 203 -9.02 -10.99 2.81
N HIS A 204 -8.75 -10.09 1.86
CA HIS A 204 -9.59 -9.89 0.68
C HIS A 204 -9.79 -11.19 -0.11
N GLU A 205 -8.69 -11.91 -0.38
CA GLU A 205 -8.70 -13.21 -1.07
C GLU A 205 -9.60 -14.22 -0.34
N LEU A 206 -9.41 -14.37 0.97
CA LEU A 206 -10.17 -15.34 1.75
C LEU A 206 -11.67 -14.98 1.84
N ILE A 207 -12.00 -13.69 2.01
CA ILE A 207 -13.40 -13.24 1.99
C ILE A 207 -14.06 -13.64 0.66
N ARG A 208 -13.37 -13.44 -0.47
CA ARG A 208 -13.91 -13.77 -1.80
C ARG A 208 -14.02 -15.26 -2.08
N LEU A 209 -13.21 -16.08 -1.43
CA LEU A 209 -13.27 -17.53 -1.53
C LEU A 209 -14.28 -18.17 -0.58
N THR A 210 -14.77 -17.41 0.40
CA THR A 210 -15.75 -17.91 1.35
C THR A 210 -17.12 -17.92 0.68
N GLU A 211 -17.59 -19.13 0.36
CA GLU A 211 -18.94 -19.31 -0.17
C GLU A 211 -19.99 -19.00 0.90
N PRO A 212 -21.09 -18.34 0.53
CA PRO A 212 -22.21 -18.15 1.45
C PRO A 212 -22.82 -19.51 1.80
N GLY A 213 -23.27 -19.64 3.04
CA GLY A 213 -24.00 -20.82 3.51
C GLY A 213 -25.11 -20.41 4.47
N ASP A 214 -25.93 -21.35 4.91
CA ASP A 214 -27.14 -21.08 5.73
C ASP A 214 -26.87 -20.23 6.99
N LYS A 215 -25.64 -20.27 7.51
CA LYS A 215 -25.21 -19.52 8.70
C LYS A 215 -24.16 -18.42 8.42
N LYS A 216 -23.68 -18.26 7.18
CA LYS A 216 -22.64 -17.28 6.84
C LYS A 216 -23.16 -16.30 5.77
N PRO A 217 -23.30 -15.00 6.09
CA PRO A 217 -23.75 -14.02 5.11
C PRO A 217 -22.73 -13.89 3.98
N HIS A 218 -23.20 -13.64 2.76
CA HIS A 218 -22.32 -13.29 1.66
C HIS A 218 -21.65 -11.93 1.92
N ILE A 219 -20.32 -11.92 2.02
CA ILE A 219 -19.52 -10.72 2.26
C ILE A 219 -18.89 -10.26 0.95
N LYS A 220 -19.20 -9.03 0.53
CA LYS A 220 -18.50 -8.36 -0.58
C LYS A 220 -17.22 -7.73 -0.05
N SER A 221 -16.15 -7.79 -0.84
CA SER A 221 -14.87 -7.15 -0.50
C SER A 221 -14.34 -6.29 -1.64
N LEU A 222 -13.75 -5.15 -1.29
CA LEU A 222 -12.99 -4.29 -2.20
C LEU A 222 -11.59 -4.12 -1.64
N LEU A 223 -10.56 -4.42 -2.44
CA LEU A 223 -9.17 -4.23 -2.06
C LEU A 223 -8.64 -2.87 -2.55
N LEU A 224 -8.11 -2.11 -1.62
CA LEU A 224 -7.36 -0.91 -1.86
C LEU A 224 -5.90 -1.13 -1.48
N ASP A 225 -5.00 -1.09 -2.46
CA ASP A 225 -3.56 -1.35 -2.24
C ASP A 225 -2.70 -0.45 -3.14
N ILE A 226 -1.43 -0.30 -2.77
CA ILE A 226 -0.43 0.40 -3.57
C ILE A 226 0.34 -0.56 -4.50
N ASP A 227 0.35 -1.86 -4.19
CA ASP A 227 1.00 -2.91 -4.99
C ASP A 227 0.25 -3.14 -6.32
N PHE A 228 0.82 -2.60 -7.40
CA PHE A 228 0.24 -2.67 -8.74
C PHE A 228 0.29 -4.08 -9.37
N ARG A 229 0.92 -5.07 -8.73
CA ARG A 229 0.95 -6.46 -9.23
C ARG A 229 -0.38 -7.19 -9.00
N LEU A 230 -1.16 -6.75 -8.01
CA LEU A 230 -2.45 -7.32 -7.64
C LEU A 230 -3.56 -7.15 -8.72
N PRO A 231 -3.74 -5.98 -9.38
CA PRO A 231 -4.79 -5.81 -10.39
C PRO A 231 -4.67 -6.71 -11.61
N LEU A 232 -3.48 -7.25 -11.93
CA LEU A 232 -3.31 -8.24 -13.01
C LEU A 232 -4.06 -9.56 -12.73
N LYS A 233 -4.61 -9.73 -11.52
CA LYS A 233 -5.17 -10.99 -11.02
C LYS A 233 -6.58 -10.84 -10.45
N TYR A 234 -7.18 -9.65 -10.55
CA TYR A 234 -8.55 -9.37 -10.11
C TYR A 234 -9.37 -8.76 -11.24
N ALA A 235 -10.60 -9.24 -11.43
CA ALA A 235 -11.59 -8.57 -12.29
C ALA A 235 -11.86 -7.13 -11.79
N GLU A 236 -12.19 -6.22 -12.72
CA GLU A 236 -12.21 -4.76 -12.51
C GLU A 236 -12.88 -4.29 -11.23
N HIS A 237 -13.93 -4.95 -10.77
CA HIS A 237 -14.77 -4.48 -9.66
C HIS A 237 -14.18 -4.68 -8.26
N PHE A 238 -13.07 -5.41 -8.11
CA PHE A 238 -12.60 -5.86 -6.79
C PHE A 238 -11.29 -5.25 -6.30
N TYR A 239 -10.66 -4.41 -7.12
CA TYR A 239 -9.39 -3.76 -6.79
C TYR A 239 -9.37 -2.30 -7.22
N ARG A 240 -8.81 -1.41 -6.39
CA ARG A 240 -8.45 -0.05 -6.80
C ARG A 240 -7.09 0.32 -6.23
N LYS A 241 -6.21 0.82 -7.11
CA LYS A 241 -4.93 1.39 -6.68
C LYS A 241 -5.20 2.64 -5.85
N ILE A 242 -4.73 2.69 -4.62
CA ILE A 242 -4.68 3.95 -3.87
C ILE A 242 -3.43 4.71 -4.32
N LYS A 243 -3.64 5.95 -4.74
CA LYS A 243 -2.65 7.02 -4.55
C LYS A 243 -3.09 7.70 -3.25
N VAL A 244 -2.21 7.85 -2.26
CA VAL A 244 -2.55 8.54 -1.01
C VAL A 244 -2.92 9.97 -1.40
N LYS A 245 -4.22 10.22 -1.56
CA LYS A 245 -4.81 11.54 -1.60
C LYS A 245 -5.23 11.82 -0.18
N GLU A 246 -4.78 12.95 0.35
CA GLU A 246 -5.48 13.59 1.46
C GLU A 246 -6.96 13.72 1.06
N SER A 247 -7.86 13.51 2.02
CA SER A 247 -9.34 13.44 1.87
C SER A 247 -9.90 12.05 1.52
N PHE A 248 -9.96 11.17 2.53
CA PHE A 248 -11.07 10.22 2.71
C PHE A 248 -11.92 10.70 3.89
N TRP A 249 -12.62 11.82 3.70
CA TRP A 249 -13.76 12.24 4.51
C TRP A 249 -14.72 12.97 3.57
#